data_AF-A0A7S4FM06-F1
#
_entry.id   AF-A0A7S4FM06-F1
#
_cell.length_a   1.000
_cell.length_b   1.000
_cell.length_c   1.000
_cell.angle_alpha   90.00
_cell.angle_beta   90.00
_cell.angle_gamma   90.00
#
_symmetry.space_group_name_H-M   'P 1'
#
loop_
_entity.id
_entity.type
_entity.pdbx_description
1 polymer ?
#
loop_
_entity_poly.entity_id
_entity_poly.type
_entity_poly.pdbx_seq_one_letter_code
_entity_poly.pdbx_strand_id
1 'polypeptide(L)'
;NTAVVSVQPLGKKWQVRTADGGLHSYDAVIIATPLVSSGIALPDTTYAKWTRPLLDLPMWVTHATFVQGRLRPSYFQRTTTDELPRTILTMEQESIPFSSIGQLPHTLCPLGGPQESGCKTVPLYK
;
A
#
# COMPACT_ATOMS: atom_id res chain seq x y z
N ASN A 1 25.52 -2.86 -0.79
CA ASN A 1 24.05 -3.02 -0.66
C ASN A 1 23.84 -4.34 0.07
N THR A 2 23.50 -4.32 1.35
CA THR A 2 23.45 -5.51 2.22
C THR A 2 22.21 -5.43 3.09
N ALA A 3 21.59 -6.58 3.38
CA ALA A 3 20.41 -6.64 4.22
C ALA A 3 20.78 -6.40 5.69
N VAL A 4 19.92 -5.70 6.42
CA VAL A 4 20.03 -5.59 7.88
C VAL A 4 19.42 -6.85 8.50
N VAL A 5 20.12 -7.44 9.47
CA VAL A 5 19.67 -8.67 10.14
C VAL A 5 19.31 -8.44 11.61
N SER A 6 19.91 -7.44 12.27
CA SER A 6 19.52 -7.10 13.64
C SER A 6 19.81 -5.65 13.99
N VAL A 7 19.04 -5.14 14.96
CA VAL A 7 19.23 -3.84 15.58
C VAL A 7 19.16 -4.03 17.10
N GLN A 8 20.21 -3.64 17.82
CA GLN A 8 20.32 -3.83 19.27
C GLN A 8 20.83 -2.55 19.96
N PRO A 9 20.40 -2.25 21.19
CA PRO A 9 20.94 -1.12 21.95
C PRO A 9 22.40 -1.39 22.34
N LEU A 10 23.24 -0.36 22.25
CA LEU A 10 24.64 -0.36 22.68
C LEU A 10 24.88 0.92 23.49
N GLY A 11 24.58 0.88 24.78
CA GLY A 11 24.66 2.04 25.67
C GLY A 11 23.69 3.15 25.23
N LYS A 12 24.23 4.30 24.79
CA LYS A 12 23.45 5.43 24.26
C LYS A 12 23.24 5.40 22.74
N LYS A 13 23.73 4.34 22.08
CA LYS A 13 23.68 4.17 20.62
C LYS A 13 22.91 2.89 20.27
N TRP A 14 22.70 2.71 18.98
CA TRP A 14 22.15 1.53 18.36
C TRP A 14 23.21 0.85 17.52
N GLN A 15 23.34 -0.46 17.68
CA GLN A 15 24.18 -1.31 16.86
C GLN A 15 23.32 -2.01 15.81
N VAL A 16 23.72 -1.91 14.55
CA VAL A 16 23.08 -2.53 13.39
C VAL A 16 24.03 -3.58 12.82
N ARG A 17 23.55 -4.80 12.68
CA ARG A 17 24.28 -5.89 12.02
C ARG A 17 23.71 -6.13 10.63
N THR A 18 24.60 -6.33 9.66
CA THR A 18 24.24 -6.63 8.28
C THR A 18 24.58 -8.09 7.93
N ALA A 19 23.93 -8.62 6.89
CA ALA A 19 24.03 -10.02 6.48
C ALA A 19 25.44 -10.43 6.02
N ASP A 20 26.20 -9.48 5.47
CA ASP A 20 27.61 -9.60 5.09
C ASP A 20 28.58 -9.50 6.27
N GLY A 21 28.08 -9.44 7.51
CA GLY A 21 28.89 -9.41 8.73
C GLY A 21 29.30 -8.02 9.18
N GLY A 22 28.85 -6.96 8.49
CA GLY A 22 29.06 -5.58 8.91
C GLY A 22 28.41 -5.28 10.26
N LEU A 23 29.09 -4.47 11.06
CA LEU A 23 28.64 -4.05 12.38
C LEU A 23 28.83 -2.54 12.51
N HIS A 24 27.72 -1.82 12.63
CA HIS A 24 27.70 -0.36 12.57
C HIS A 24 26.98 0.22 13.78
N SER A 25 27.43 1.38 14.27
CA SER A 25 26.83 2.05 15.43
C SER A 25 26.28 3.41 15.05
N TYR A 26 25.05 3.71 15.47
CA TYR A 26 24.33 4.93 15.14
C TYR A 26 23.67 5.53 16.38
N ASP A 27 23.48 6.85 16.40
CA ASP A 27 22.77 7.50 17.50
C ASP A 27 21.25 7.26 17.42
N ALA A 28 20.72 7.01 16.22
CA ALA A 28 19.33 6.62 15.97
C ALA A 28 19.21 5.70 14.73
N VAL A 29 18.16 4.87 14.69
CA VAL A 29 17.85 3.96 13.57
C VAL A 29 16.37 4.08 13.22
N ILE A 30 16.05 4.25 11.93
CA ILE A 30 14.69 4.27 11.40
C ILE A 30 14.49 3.00 10.55
N ILE A 31 13.41 2.26 10.81
CA ILE A 31 13.06 1.04 10.08
C ILE A 31 11.87 1.36 9.16
N ALA A 32 12.12 1.32 7.85
CA ALA A 32 11.14 1.61 6.81
C ALA A 32 10.80 0.38 5.95
N THR A 33 10.86 -0.81 6.55
CA THR A 33 10.47 -2.08 5.93
C THR A 33 9.28 -2.67 6.68
N PRO A 34 8.42 -3.48 6.04
CA PRO A 34 7.38 -4.19 6.75
C PRO A 34 7.99 -5.07 7.85
N LEU A 35 7.61 -4.82 9.10
CA LEU A 35 8.28 -5.41 10.25
C LEU A 35 8.15 -6.94 10.27
N VAL A 36 6.96 -7.45 9.93
CA VAL A 36 6.62 -8.88 9.92
C VAL A 36 7.45 -9.69 8.93
N SER A 37 7.70 -9.16 7.73
CA SER A 37 8.42 -9.88 6.66
C SER A 37 9.91 -9.54 6.57
N SER A 38 10.38 -8.53 7.30
CA SER A 38 11.76 -8.06 7.22
C SER A 38 12.80 -9.05 7.76
N GLY A 39 12.41 -9.95 8.67
CA GLY A 39 13.33 -10.87 9.35
C GLY A 39 14.35 -10.17 10.27
N ILE A 40 14.21 -8.86 10.51
CA ILE A 40 15.14 -8.09 11.35
C ILE A 40 14.88 -8.42 12.81
N ALA A 41 15.90 -8.92 13.51
CA ALA A 41 15.83 -9.13 14.95
C ALA A 41 15.90 -7.78 15.69
N LEU A 42 14.84 -7.45 16.43
CA LEU A 42 14.74 -6.27 17.27
C LEU A 42 14.93 -6.64 18.76
N PRO A 43 15.30 -5.68 19.62
CA PRO A 43 15.57 -5.97 21.02
C PRO A 43 14.28 -6.20 21.81
N ASP A 44 14.31 -7.16 22.73
CA ASP A 44 13.26 -7.47 23.72
C ASP A 44 13.16 -6.40 24.83
N THR A 45 13.04 -5.13 24.47
CA THR A 45 12.86 -4.02 25.44
C THR A 45 11.37 -3.75 25.67
N THR A 46 10.98 -2.80 26.52
CA THR A 46 9.57 -2.44 26.79
C THR A 46 8.73 -2.15 25.53
N TYR A 47 9.36 -1.83 24.40
CA TYR A 47 8.73 -1.73 23.08
C TYR A 47 8.31 -3.09 22.49
N ALA A 48 8.96 -4.18 22.88
CA ALA A 48 8.61 -5.58 22.58
C ALA A 48 7.22 -5.98 23.10
N LYS A 49 6.69 -5.30 24.13
CA LYS A 49 5.29 -5.45 24.55
C LYS A 49 4.29 -4.93 23.51
N TRP A 50 4.70 -3.95 22.70
CA TRP A 50 3.90 -3.38 21.61
C TRP A 50 4.18 -4.07 20.27
N THR A 51 5.41 -4.56 20.05
CA THR A 51 5.81 -5.24 18.79
C THR A 51 5.60 -6.74 18.77
N ARG A 52 5.57 -7.47 19.89
CA ARG A 52 5.16 -8.90 19.88
C ARG A 52 3.76 -9.11 19.30
N PRO A 53 2.73 -8.34 19.71
CA PRO A 53 1.42 -8.43 19.07
C PRO A 53 1.47 -8.12 17.58
N LEU A 54 2.34 -7.19 17.14
CA LEU A 54 2.51 -6.81 15.72
C LEU A 54 3.19 -7.88 14.87
N LEU A 55 4.09 -8.68 15.46
CA LEU A 55 4.78 -9.79 14.77
C LEU A 55 3.89 -11.04 14.63
N ASP A 56 2.96 -11.23 15.56
CA ASP A 56 1.96 -12.31 15.53
C ASP A 56 0.65 -11.91 14.82
N LEU A 57 0.58 -10.69 14.24
CA LEU A 57 -0.59 -10.30 13.46
C LEU A 57 -0.68 -11.22 12.24
N PRO A 58 -1.77 -11.99 12.07
CA PRO A 58 -2.00 -12.68 10.81
C PRO A 58 -2.02 -11.62 9.72
N MET A 59 -1.11 -11.74 8.75
CA MET A 59 -1.13 -10.90 7.56
C MET A 59 -2.41 -11.25 6.80
N TRP A 60 -3.30 -10.28 6.64
CA TRP A 60 -4.52 -10.50 5.88
C TRP A 60 -4.19 -10.36 4.39
N VAL A 61 -4.45 -11.41 3.62
CA VAL A 61 -4.31 -11.34 2.16
C VAL A 61 -5.50 -10.55 1.63
N THR A 62 -5.28 -9.27 1.36
CA THR A 62 -6.26 -8.42 0.68
C THR A 62 -6.27 -8.78 -0.80
N HIS A 63 -7.37 -9.40 -1.25
CA HIS A 63 -7.63 -9.56 -2.67
C HIS A 63 -8.26 -8.28 -3.20
N ALA A 64 -7.54 -7.57 -4.07
CA ALA A 64 -8.04 -6.37 -4.73
C ALA A 64 -8.31 -6.66 -6.21
N THR A 65 -9.51 -6.30 -6.67
CA THR A 65 -9.86 -6.34 -8.09
C THR A 65 -9.77 -4.92 -8.65
N PHE A 66 -8.88 -4.71 -9.60
CA PHE A 66 -8.79 -3.44 -10.32
C PHE A 66 -9.73 -3.47 -11.52
N VAL A 67 -10.64 -2.51 -11.60
CA VAL A 67 -11.57 -2.35 -12.72
C VAL A 67 -11.34 -0.99 -13.37
N GLN A 68 -11.18 -0.98 -14.68
CA GLN A 68 -11.10 0.24 -15.47
C GLN A 68 -12.38 0.41 -16.30
N GLY A 69 -12.92 1.62 -16.34
CA GLY A 69 -14.15 1.90 -17.07
C GLY A 69 -14.45 3.40 -17.16
N ARG A 70 -15.61 3.73 -17.72
CA ARG A 70 -16.14 5.10 -17.72
C ARG A 70 -17.03 5.31 -16.50
N LEU A 71 -16.75 6.35 -15.73
CA LEU A 71 -17.59 6.75 -14.61
C LEU A 71 -18.90 7.34 -15.13
N ARG A 72 -20.02 6.97 -14.49
CA ARG A 72 -21.33 7.59 -14.74
C ARG A 72 -21.52 8.74 -13.75
N PRO A 73 -21.53 10.01 -14.19
CA PRO A 73 -21.66 11.16 -13.28
C PRO A 73 -22.94 11.12 -12.43
N SER A 74 -24.03 10.60 -13.00
CA SER A 74 -25.33 10.49 -12.34
C SER A 74 -25.30 9.62 -11.08
N TYR A 75 -24.42 8.61 -11.01
CA TYR A 75 -24.23 7.81 -9.79
C TYR A 75 -23.77 8.67 -8.61
N PHE A 76 -22.96 9.70 -8.88
CA PHE A 76 -22.43 10.63 -7.89
C PHE A 76 -23.26 11.91 -7.77
N GLN A 77 -24.47 11.93 -8.32
CA GLN A 77 -25.35 13.11 -8.35
C GLN A 77 -24.67 14.32 -9.03
N ARG A 78 -23.84 14.04 -10.04
CA ARG A 78 -23.17 15.05 -10.89
C ARG A 78 -23.70 14.99 -12.32
N THR A 79 -23.55 16.10 -13.04
CA THR A 79 -24.02 16.20 -14.43
C THR A 79 -22.93 15.80 -15.41
N THR A 80 -21.67 16.11 -15.10
CA THR A 80 -20.52 15.84 -15.98
C THR A 80 -19.42 15.06 -15.27
N THR A 81 -18.55 14.39 -16.02
CA THR A 81 -17.39 13.68 -15.48
C THR A 81 -16.35 14.64 -14.89
N ASP A 82 -16.29 15.87 -15.41
CA ASP A 82 -15.33 16.89 -14.98
C ASP A 82 -15.63 17.43 -13.57
N GLU A 83 -16.88 17.28 -13.12
CA GLU A 83 -17.30 17.59 -11.74
C GLU A 83 -16.92 16.49 -10.73
N LEU A 84 -16.50 15.32 -11.21
CA LEU A 84 -16.07 14.24 -10.31
C LEU A 84 -14.66 14.53 -9.82
N PRO A 85 -14.36 14.30 -8.53
CA PRO A 85 -13.00 14.42 -8.01
C PRO A 85 -12.08 13.40 -8.68
N ARG A 86 -10.80 13.75 -8.82
CA ARG A 86 -9.77 12.87 -9.41
C ARG A 86 -9.61 11.56 -8.65
N THR A 87 -9.87 11.57 -7.35
CA THR A 87 -9.79 10.39 -6.49
C THR A 87 -10.93 10.41 -5.50
N ILE A 88 -11.60 9.27 -5.36
CA ILE A 88 -12.60 9.01 -4.33
C ILE A 88 -12.04 7.89 -3.47
N LEU A 89 -11.94 8.13 -2.17
CA LEU A 89 -11.60 7.11 -1.18
C LEU A 89 -12.85 6.84 -0.37
N THR A 90 -13.12 5.57 -0.08
CA THR A 90 -14.30 5.18 0.69
C THR A 90 -13.86 4.61 2.04
N MET A 91 -14.77 4.67 3.01
CA MET A 91 -14.65 3.84 4.20
C MET A 91 -15.18 2.46 3.84
N GLU A 92 -14.54 1.42 4.37
CA GLU A 92 -15.00 0.04 4.20
C GLU A 92 -16.39 -0.12 4.81
N GLN A 93 -17.38 -0.22 3.94
CA GLN A 93 -18.79 -0.36 4.29
C GLN A 93 -19.44 -1.29 3.27
N GLU A 94 -20.20 -2.28 3.73
CA GLU A 94 -20.78 -3.33 2.86
C GLU A 94 -21.68 -2.76 1.75
N SER A 95 -22.26 -1.58 1.95
CA SER A 95 -23.09 -0.90 0.95
C SER A 95 -22.31 -0.21 -0.17
N ILE A 96 -20.97 -0.08 -0.03
CA ILE A 96 -20.11 0.59 -1.01
C ILE A 96 -19.28 -0.48 -1.74
N PRO A 97 -19.52 -0.71 -3.04
CA PRO A 97 -18.94 -1.85 -3.76
C PRO A 97 -17.48 -1.64 -4.22
N PHE A 98 -16.80 -0.60 -3.73
CA PHE A 98 -15.42 -0.27 -4.08
C PHE A 98 -14.72 0.45 -2.93
N SER A 99 -13.43 0.17 -2.71
CA SER A 99 -12.61 0.85 -1.70
C SER A 99 -12.05 2.20 -2.18
N SER A 100 -11.82 2.35 -3.49
CA SER A 100 -11.41 3.63 -4.08
C SER A 100 -11.67 3.70 -5.59
N ILE A 101 -11.73 4.92 -6.12
CA ILE A 101 -11.79 5.22 -7.56
C ILE A 101 -10.74 6.29 -7.87
N GLY A 102 -9.93 6.06 -8.88
CA GLY A 102 -9.02 7.06 -9.45
C GLY A 102 -9.36 7.36 -10.90
N GLN A 103 -9.38 8.63 -11.28
CA GLN A 103 -9.46 9.04 -12.68
C GLN A 103 -8.09 8.92 -13.34
N LEU A 104 -8.04 8.21 -14.46
CA LEU A 104 -6.86 8.16 -15.31
C LEU A 104 -6.88 9.34 -16.29
N PRO A 105 -5.72 9.97 -16.59
CA PRO A 105 -5.61 10.95 -17.65
C PRO A 105 -6.12 10.38 -18.99
N HIS A 106 -6.88 11.18 -19.75
CA HIS A 106 -7.39 10.81 -21.08
C HIS A 106 -6.30 10.38 -22.08
N THR A 107 -5.04 10.75 -21.84
CA THR A 107 -3.89 10.39 -22.67
C THR A 107 -3.49 8.92 -22.56
N LEU A 108 -3.94 8.19 -21.53
CA LEU A 108 -3.63 6.77 -21.34
C LEU A 108 -4.60 5.82 -22.09
N CYS A 109 -5.69 6.35 -22.64
CA CYS A 109 -6.67 5.60 -23.43
C CYS A 109 -7.30 6.54 -24.47
N PRO A 110 -6.69 6.70 -25.66
CA PRO A 110 -7.19 7.61 -26.67
C PRO A 110 -8.58 7.18 -27.16
N LEU A 111 -9.54 8.10 -27.00
CA LEU A 111 -10.90 7.97 -27.52
C LEU A 111 -10.85 8.11 -29.05
N GLY A 112 -10.54 7.03 -29.77
CA GLY A 112 -10.64 6.99 -31.23
C GLY A 112 -9.61 6.16 -32.00
N GLY A 113 -8.67 5.49 -31.33
CA GLY A 113 -7.76 4.53 -31.99
C GLY A 113 -8.46 3.19 -32.26
N PRO A 114 -7.99 2.39 -33.25
CA PRO A 114 -8.52 1.05 -33.49
C PRO A 114 -8.46 0.26 -32.19
N GLN A 115 -9.52 -0.50 -31.95
CA GLN A 115 -9.76 -1.28 -30.75
C GLN A 115 -8.62 -2.28 -30.53
N GLU A 116 -7.52 -1.83 -29.90
CA GLU A 116 -6.48 -2.73 -29.42
C GLU A 116 -7.11 -3.61 -28.34
N SER A 117 -6.86 -4.90 -28.51
CA SER A 117 -7.54 -6.06 -27.96
C SER A 117 -7.40 -6.26 -26.44
N GLY A 118 -7.46 -5.19 -25.65
CA GLY A 118 -7.33 -5.22 -24.19
C GLY A 118 -8.36 -4.38 -23.44
N CYS A 119 -8.94 -3.35 -24.05
CA CYS A 119 -9.87 -2.45 -23.36
C CYS A 119 -11.32 -2.95 -23.48
N LYS A 120 -11.66 -4.01 -22.72
CA LYS A 120 -13.04 -4.46 -22.58
C LYS A 120 -13.77 -3.60 -21.56
N THR A 121 -14.71 -2.79 -22.02
CA THR A 121 -15.65 -2.08 -21.16
C THR A 121 -16.54 -3.11 -20.45
N VAL A 122 -16.33 -3.30 -19.15
CA VAL A 122 -17.26 -4.09 -18.33
C VAL A 122 -18.32 -3.13 -17.79
N PRO A 123 -19.60 -3.29 -18.13
CA PRO A 123 -20.65 -2.51 -17.50
C PRO A 123 -20.74 -2.92 -16.02
N LEU A 124 -20.29 -2.03 -15.14
CA LEU A 124 -20.68 -2.10 -13.75
C LEU A 124 -22.14 -1.64 -13.70
N TYR A 125 -23.01 -2.54 -13.20
CA TYR A 125 -24.45 -2.40 -12.98
C TYR A 125 -25.37 -2.70 -14.19
N LYS A 126 -26.31 -3.63 -13.96
CA LYS A 126 -27.58 -3.76 -14.68
C LYS A 126 -28.57 -2.76 -14.12
#